data_AF-A0A445N3Y8-F1
#
_entry.id   AF-A0A445N3Y8-F1
#
_cell.length_a   1.000
_cell.length_b   1.000
_cell.length_c   1.000
_cell.angle_alpha   90.00
_cell.angle_beta   90.00
_cell.angle_gamma   90.00
#
_symmetry.space_group_name_H-M   'P 1'
#
loop_
_entity.id
_entity.type
_entity.pdbx_description
1 polymer ?
#
loop_
_entity_poly.entity_id
_entity_poly.type
_entity_poly.pdbx_seq_one_letter_code
_entity_poly.pdbx_strand_id
1 'polypeptide(L)' 'MMGKPLITGTRVTVELIVEKLAEGEPIEQIIEAHPRLTKEAVRAALAFAAEALRADFVYPISEKRT' A
#
# COMPACT_ATOMS: atom_id res chain seq x y z
N MET A 1 -6.36 12.77 -5.65
CA MET A 1 -6.22 11.32 -5.38
C MET A 1 -5.47 10.64 -6.54
N MET A 2 -4.22 11.01 -6.78
CA MET A 2 -3.39 10.44 -7.86
C MET A 2 -2.82 9.07 -7.46
N GLY A 3 -3.19 8.01 -8.17
CA GLY A 3 -2.36 6.82 -8.41
C GLY A 3 -2.07 5.82 -7.28
N LYS A 4 -2.50 6.04 -6.02
CA LYS A 4 -2.18 5.09 -4.94
C LYS A 4 -2.88 3.73 -5.15
N PRO A 5 -2.17 2.59 -5.02
CA PRO A 5 -2.75 1.26 -5.14
C PRO A 5 -3.89 1.03 -4.15
N LEU A 6 -5.00 0.47 -4.63
CA LEU A 6 -6.22 0.22 -3.86
C LEU A 6 -6.50 -1.28 -3.78
N ILE A 7 -7.07 -1.73 -2.67
CA ILE A 7 -7.61 -3.08 -2.57
C ILE A 7 -8.91 -3.17 -3.38
N THR A 8 -8.97 -4.14 -4.30
CA THR A 8 -10.11 -4.37 -5.19
C THR A 8 -11.44 -4.43 -4.42
N GLY A 9 -12.44 -3.69 -4.90
CA GLY A 9 -13.78 -3.65 -4.27
C GLY A 9 -13.86 -2.76 -3.02
N THR A 10 -12.77 -2.07 -2.66
CA THR A 10 -12.71 -1.15 -1.52
C THR A 10 -12.17 0.22 -1.94
N ARG A 11 -12.18 1.17 -1.01
CA ARG A 11 -11.44 2.44 -1.11
C ARG A 11 -10.20 2.48 -0.21
N VAL A 12 -9.81 1.32 0.33
CA VAL A 12 -8.65 1.19 1.21
C VAL A 12 -7.40 1.13 0.35
N THR A 13 -6.44 2.01 0.62
CA THR A 13 -5.15 2.02 -0.05
C THR A 13 -4.20 1.00 0.59
N VAL A 14 -3.26 0.50 -0.21
CA VAL A 14 -2.14 -0.31 0.32
C VAL A 14 -1.35 0.49 1.37
N GLU A 15 -1.15 1.78 1.12
CA GLU A 15 -0.51 2.71 2.05
C GLU A 15 -1.18 2.74 3.43
N LEU A 16 -2.52 2.91 3.49
CA LEU A 16 -3.24 2.95 4.76
C LEU A 16 -2.99 1.68 5.59
N ILE A 17 -3.01 0.51 4.94
CA ILE A 17 -2.75 -0.77 5.61
C ILE A 17 -1.34 -0.79 6.20
N VAL A 18 -0.34 -0.32 5.44
CA VAL A 18 1.05 -0.27 5.91
C VAL A 18 1.21 0.73 7.06
N GLU A 19 0.61 1.92 6.98
CA GLU A 19 0.62 2.93 8.04
C GLU A 19 0.04 2.39 9.34
N LYS A 20 -1.14 1.77 9.28
CA LYS A 20 -1.83 1.20 10.44
C LYS A 20 -1.01 0.09 11.12
N LEU A 21 -0.42 -0.80 10.32
CA LEU A 21 0.47 -1.85 10.84
C LEU A 21 1.75 -1.26 11.46
N ALA A 22 2.30 -0.19 10.88
CA ALA A 22 3.47 0.50 11.42
C ALA A 22 3.17 1.24 12.74
N GLU A 23 1.92 1.70 12.93
CA GLU A 23 1.41 2.24 14.20
C GLU A 23 1.19 1.16 15.27
N GLY A 24 1.33 -0.12 14.92
CA GLY A 24 1.13 -1.27 15.81
C GLY A 24 -0.32 -1.74 15.88
N GLU A 25 -1.20 -1.28 14.99
CA GLU A 25 -2.58 -1.73 14.93
C GLU A 25 -2.65 -3.21 14.48
N PRO A 26 -3.30 -4.10 15.24
CA PRO A 26 -3.44 -5.50 14.84
C PRO A 26 -4.35 -5.64 13.63
N ILE A 27 -4.07 -6.64 12.80
CA ILE A 27 -4.81 -6.91 11.55
C ILE A 27 -6.32 -7.04 11.79
N GLU A 28 -6.71 -7.65 12.90
CA GLU A 28 -8.10 -7.83 13.30
C GLU A 28 -8.83 -6.49 13.46
N GLN A 29 -8.19 -5.47 14.06
CA GLN A 29 -8.78 -4.15 14.22
C GLN A 29 -8.89 -3.40 12.89
N ILE A 30 -7.88 -3.54 12.02
CA ILE A 30 -7.91 -2.97 10.67
C ILE A 30 -9.08 -3.56 9.86
N ILE A 31 -9.34 -4.87 9.99
CA ILE A 31 -10.46 -5.55 9.33
C ILE A 31 -11.80 -5.13 9.93
N GLU A 32 -11.88 -4.98 11.25
CA GLU A 32 -13.09 -4.48 11.93
C GLU A 32 -13.47 -3.07 11.46
N ALA A 33 -12.49 -2.17 11.32
CA ALA A 33 -12.68 -0.83 10.77
C ALA A 33 -13.04 -0.82 9.27
N HIS A 34 -12.69 -1.89 8.55
CA HIS A 34 -12.89 -2.02 7.11
C HIS A 34 -13.49 -3.40 6.74
N PRO A 35 -14.80 -3.63 6.93
CA PRO A 35 -15.42 -4.96 6.81
C PRO A 35 -15.32 -5.65 5.44
N ARG A 36 -14.88 -4.94 4.40
CA ARG A 36 -14.61 -5.49 3.07
C ARG A 36 -13.17 -5.97 2.89
N LEU A 37 -12.30 -5.72 3.86
CA LEU A 37 -10.95 -6.29 3.89
C LEU A 37 -11.00 -7.70 4.45
N THR A 38 -10.14 -8.54 3.91
CA THR A 38 -9.85 -9.86 4.47
C THR A 38 -8.38 -9.93 4.87
N LYS A 39 -8.01 -10.94 5.67
CA LYS A 39 -6.60 -11.15 6.04
C LYS A 39 -5.73 -11.39 4.80
N GLU A 40 -6.28 -12.02 3.77
CA GLU A 40 -5.62 -12.27 2.49
C GLU A 40 -5.37 -10.96 1.74
N ALA A 41 -6.34 -10.02 1.76
CA ALA A 41 -6.17 -8.71 1.16
C ALA A 41 -5.05 -7.90 1.85
N VAL A 42 -4.97 -7.97 3.19
CA VAL A 42 -3.88 -7.34 3.97
C VAL A 42 -2.52 -7.95 3.59
N ARG A 43 -2.42 -9.28 3.48
CA ARG A 43 -1.18 -9.94 3.04
C ARG A 43 -0.81 -9.57 1.60
N ALA A 44 -1.78 -9.48 0.70
CA ALA A 44 -1.56 -9.03 -0.67
C ALA A 44 -1.06 -7.58 -0.74
N ALA A 45 -1.58 -6.70 0.13
CA ALA A 45 -1.10 -5.33 0.26
C ALA A 45 0.37 -5.27 0.68
N LEU A 46 0.76 -6.07 1.68
CA LEU A 46 2.15 -6.16 2.15
C LEU A 46 3.09 -6.74 1.08
N ALA A 47 2.64 -7.77 0.35
CA ALA A 47 3.40 -8.34 -0.76
C ALA A 47 3.63 -7.31 -1.88
N PHE A 48 2.58 -6.59 -2.26
CA PHE A 48 2.67 -5.49 -3.22
C PHE A 48 3.65 -4.42 -2.75
N ALA A 49 3.56 -3.99 -1.48
CA ALA A 49 4.46 -2.98 -0.92
C ALA A 49 5.92 -3.44 -0.97
N ALA A 50 6.20 -4.70 -0.61
CA ALA A 50 7.54 -5.27 -0.68
C ALA A 50 8.06 -5.38 -2.12
N GLU A 51 7.20 -5.66 -3.10
CA GLU A 51 7.57 -5.67 -4.53
C GLU A 51 7.83 -4.26 -5.06
N ALA A 52 6.97 -3.30 -4.74
CA ALA A 52 7.14 -1.90 -5.14
C ALA A 52 8.43 -1.28 -4.58
N LEU A 53 8.87 -1.70 -3.39
CA LEU A 53 10.15 -1.27 -2.80
C LEU A 53 11.36 -1.96 -3.44
N ARG A 54 11.19 -3.16 -4.02
CA ARG A 54 12.25 -3.88 -4.74
C ARG A 54 12.44 -3.40 -6.17
N ALA A 55 11.40 -2.86 -6.78
CA ALA A 55 11.50 -2.18 -8.05
C ALA A 55 12.30 -0.89 -7.83
N ASP A 56 13.63 -0.96 -7.97
CA ASP A 56 14.52 0.20 -7.92
C ASP A 56 13.99 1.27 -8.88
N PHE A 57 13.32 2.29 -8.34
CA PHE A 57 12.85 3.42 -9.14
C PHE A 57 14.05 4.27 -9.55
N VAL A 58 14.57 4.04 -10.75
CA VAL A 58 15.46 4.99 -11.43
C VAL A 58 14.58 6.09 -12.04
N TYR A 59 14.54 7.24 -11.37
CA TYR A 59 13.99 8.45 -12.00
C TYR A 59 15.04 9.01 -12.97
N PRO A 60 14.76 9.12 -14.28
CA PRO A 60 15.62 9.88 -15.16
C PRO A 60 15.60 11.33 -14.70
N ILE A 61 16.74 11.81 -14.19
CA ILE A 61 16.95 13.23 -13.98
C ILE A 61 17.00 13.86 -15.36
N SER A 62 16.06 14.75 -15.66
CA SER A 62 16.14 15.58 -16.85
C SER A 62 17.33 16.52 -16.69
N GLU A 63 18.47 16.17 -17.32
CA GLU A 63 19.56 17.12 -17.48
C GLU A 63 19.04 18.28 -18.31
N LYS A 64 18.88 19.45 -17.68
CA LYS A 64 18.80 20.71 -18.42
C LYS A 64 20.15 20.90 -19.11
N ARG A 65 20.23 20.46 -20.37
CA ARG A 65 21.28 20.87 -21.30
C ARG A 65 21.23 22.39 -21.41
N THR A 66 22.24 23.04 -20.84
CA THR A 66 22.58 24.44 -21.09
C THR A 66 23.49 24.50 -22.31
#